data_AF-A0A2W4P2S7-F1
#
_entry.id   AF-A0A2W4P2S7-F1
#
_cell.length_a   1.000
_cell.length_b   1.000
_cell.length_c   1.000
_cell.angle_alpha   90.00
_cell.angle_beta   90.00
_cell.angle_gamma   90.00
#
_symmetry.space_group_name_H-M   'P 1'
#
loop_
_entity.id
_entity.type
_entity.pdbx_description
1 polymer ?
#
loop_
_entity_poly.entity_id
_entity_poly.type
_entity_poly.pdbx_seq_one_letter_code
_entity_poly.pdbx_strand_id
1 'polypeptide(L)'
;MRSISLMFIIALLVASCSTASIIAEVIDSIHIYCDHVVINYSSIDFSTDYTVQAFLADGTPASDLVSGDVVGSGSIRINLNQFYPAGTQIYLTIDSSSLLSPYESSPEPCQEIPQAWFDPGDDRINRQAYARAAVYCDDANSRVAIYGVDEEGEGFPAIFVPYADLPATPAEADGHTLIAQYENIGFYRLTTGEYQINAGPDGEGKSYVVIWDGCPHTYLNSYTLQNGVMTPAELN
;
A
#
# COMPACT_ATOMS: atom_id res chain seq x y z
N MET A 1 -37.70 64.13 -2.13
CA MET A 1 -38.02 62.74 -2.51
C MET A 1 -36.86 62.20 -3.34
N ARG A 2 -35.98 61.39 -2.74
CA ARG A 2 -34.94 60.64 -3.45
C ARG A 2 -35.09 59.19 -3.06
N SER A 3 -35.42 58.37 -4.07
CA SER A 3 -35.78 56.97 -3.93
C SER A 3 -34.55 56.11 -3.70
N ILE A 4 -34.73 55.16 -2.79
CA ILE A 4 -33.86 54.05 -2.44
C ILE A 4 -33.82 53.06 -3.62
N SER A 5 -32.66 52.50 -3.93
CA SER A 5 -32.58 51.18 -4.55
C SER A 5 -31.34 50.45 -4.06
N LEU A 6 -31.58 49.55 -3.10
CA LEU A 6 -30.63 48.60 -2.55
C LEU A 6 -30.71 47.36 -3.45
N MET A 7 -29.70 47.16 -4.28
CA MET A 7 -29.65 46.02 -5.21
C MET A 7 -29.05 44.82 -4.47
N PHE A 8 -29.91 43.94 -3.96
CA PHE A 8 -29.55 42.63 -3.44
C PHE A 8 -29.10 41.75 -4.61
N ILE A 9 -27.83 41.38 -4.64
CA ILE A 9 -27.32 40.32 -5.52
C ILE A 9 -27.71 38.99 -4.88
N ILE A 10 -28.74 38.35 -5.41
CA ILE A 10 -29.07 36.96 -5.11
C ILE A 10 -28.07 36.10 -5.88
N ALA A 11 -27.06 35.57 -5.17
CA ALA A 11 -26.21 34.52 -5.70
C ALA A 11 -27.06 33.25 -5.86
N LEU A 12 -27.34 32.90 -7.11
CA LEU A 12 -28.03 31.67 -7.48
C LEU A 12 -27.07 30.51 -7.19
N LEU A 13 -27.27 29.83 -6.06
CA LEU A 13 -26.58 28.59 -5.73
C LEU A 13 -27.12 27.52 -6.69
N VAL A 14 -26.40 27.28 -7.79
CA VAL A 14 -26.65 26.10 -8.62
C VAL A 14 -26.08 24.92 -7.84
N ALA A 15 -26.94 24.25 -7.08
CA ALA A 15 -26.64 22.93 -6.55
C ALA A 15 -26.52 21.99 -7.76
N SER A 16 -25.30 21.76 -8.23
CA SER A 16 -24.99 20.67 -9.15
C SER A 16 -25.23 19.37 -8.41
N CYS A 17 -26.47 18.89 -8.49
CA CYS A 17 -26.81 17.50 -8.25
C CYS A 17 -26.27 16.69 -9.44
N SER A 18 -24.94 16.55 -9.51
CA SER A 18 -24.32 15.51 -10.32
C SER A 18 -24.32 14.27 -9.45
N THR A 19 -25.02 13.24 -9.90
CA THR A 19 -25.00 11.86 -9.40
C THR A 19 -23.71 11.56 -8.63
N ALA A 20 -23.76 11.62 -7.30
CA ALA A 20 -22.78 10.95 -6.46
C ALA A 20 -22.94 9.48 -6.80
N SER A 21 -22.12 9.04 -7.75
CA SER A 21 -22.09 7.67 -8.23
C SER A 21 -21.81 6.79 -7.02
N ILE A 22 -22.47 5.64 -6.95
CA ILE A 22 -22.48 4.65 -5.85
C ILE A 22 -21.04 4.19 -5.46
N ILE A 23 -20.04 4.62 -6.22
CA ILE A 23 -18.60 4.37 -6.18
C ILE A 23 -17.86 5.26 -5.18
N ALA A 24 -18.33 6.49 -4.97
CA ALA A 24 -17.74 7.40 -3.98
C ALA A 24 -17.96 6.91 -2.52
N GLU A 25 -18.81 5.90 -2.32
CA GLU A 25 -19.07 5.29 -1.01
C GLU A 25 -18.13 4.12 -0.69
N VAL A 26 -17.31 3.63 -1.64
CA VAL A 26 -16.44 2.45 -1.42
C VAL A 26 -14.95 2.75 -1.54
N ILE A 27 -14.56 3.75 -2.33
CA ILE A 27 -13.18 4.21 -2.35
C ILE A 27 -12.98 5.16 -1.16
N ASP A 28 -12.21 4.71 -0.17
CA ASP A 28 -11.89 5.51 1.00
C ASP A 28 -10.87 6.60 0.68
N SER A 29 -9.86 6.25 -0.12
CA SER A 29 -8.80 7.19 -0.53
C SER A 29 -8.03 6.71 -1.76
N ILE A 30 -7.52 7.68 -2.52
CA ILE A 30 -6.58 7.47 -3.63
C ILE A 30 -5.34 8.29 -3.32
N HIS A 31 -4.17 7.64 -3.30
CA HIS A 31 -2.88 8.29 -3.14
C HIS A 31 -2.07 8.10 -4.42
N ILE A 32 -1.78 9.20 -5.10
CA ILE A 32 -1.02 9.20 -6.36
C ILE A 32 0.42 9.56 -6.07
N TYR A 33 1.30 8.58 -6.22
CA TYR A 33 2.73 8.77 -6.18
C TYR A 33 3.32 8.76 -7.58
N CYS A 34 4.52 9.32 -7.72
CA CYS A 34 5.16 9.45 -9.02
C CYS A 34 5.75 8.16 -9.60
N ASP A 35 5.72 7.05 -8.85
CA ASP A 35 6.10 5.70 -9.28
C ASP A 35 4.94 4.70 -9.18
N HIS A 36 3.91 4.97 -8.38
CA HIS A 36 2.77 4.07 -8.17
C HIS A 36 1.52 4.80 -7.67
N VAL A 37 0.37 4.14 -7.72
CA VAL A 37 -0.89 4.63 -7.16
C VAL A 37 -1.46 3.62 -6.18
N VAL A 38 -1.98 4.10 -5.04
CA VAL A 38 -2.61 3.28 -4.01
C VAL A 38 -4.08 3.68 -3.86
N ILE A 39 -4.97 2.70 -3.95
CA ILE A 39 -6.42 2.89 -3.83
C ILE A 39 -6.90 2.07 -2.64
N ASN A 40 -7.33 2.73 -1.57
CA ASN A 40 -7.92 2.06 -0.41
C ASN A 40 -9.43 2.02 -0.53
N TYR A 41 -10.03 0.89 -0.18
CA TYR A 41 -11.46 0.68 -0.30
C TYR A 41 -12.04 -0.09 0.90
N SER A 42 -13.30 0.20 1.25
CA SER A 42 -14.05 -0.49 2.30
C SER A 42 -15.36 -1.07 1.74
N SER A 43 -15.53 -2.41 1.66
CA SER A 43 -16.74 -2.95 1.04
C SER A 43 -17.91 -3.04 2.00
N ILE A 44 -19.11 -2.79 1.45
CA ILE A 44 -20.26 -3.65 1.74
C ILE A 44 -21.04 -4.13 0.50
N ASP A 45 -20.79 -3.63 -0.74
CA ASP A 45 -21.60 -4.02 -1.91
C ASP A 45 -20.87 -4.13 -3.28
N PHE A 46 -19.52 -4.22 -3.32
CA PHE A 46 -18.81 -4.51 -4.59
C PHE A 46 -18.94 -6.00 -4.92
N SER A 47 -19.69 -6.33 -5.96
CA SER A 47 -19.72 -7.69 -6.49
C SER A 47 -18.70 -7.82 -7.61
N THR A 48 -17.65 -8.59 -7.32
CA THR A 48 -17.00 -9.60 -8.18
C THR A 48 -15.78 -9.30 -9.03
N ASP A 49 -15.45 -8.06 -9.43
CA ASP A 49 -14.19 -7.79 -10.16
C ASP A 49 -13.83 -6.30 -10.15
N TYR A 50 -12.61 -5.96 -10.59
CA TYR A 50 -12.22 -4.61 -10.96
C TYR A 50 -11.21 -4.65 -12.10
N THR A 51 -11.20 -3.58 -12.89
CA THR A 51 -10.06 -3.20 -13.74
C THR A 51 -9.69 -1.76 -13.44
N VAL A 52 -8.40 -1.47 -13.41
CA VAL A 52 -7.89 -0.14 -13.12
C VAL A 52 -6.66 0.18 -13.95
N GLN A 53 -6.59 1.43 -14.41
CA GLN A 53 -5.44 1.95 -15.14
C GLN A 53 -5.23 3.44 -14.82
N ALA A 54 -3.97 3.83 -14.71
CA ALA A 54 -3.57 5.22 -14.55
C ALA A 54 -3.28 5.86 -15.91
N PHE A 55 -3.62 7.14 -16.03
CA PHE A 55 -3.43 7.95 -17.23
C PHE A 55 -2.82 9.29 -16.90
N LEU A 56 -2.03 9.84 -17.83
CA LEU A 56 -1.62 11.23 -17.81
C LEU A 56 -2.79 12.13 -18.24
N ALA A 57 -2.77 13.41 -17.86
CA ALA A 57 -3.80 14.38 -18.23
C ALA A 57 -4.04 14.55 -19.75
N ASP A 58 -3.13 14.09 -20.61
CA ASP A 58 -3.30 14.07 -22.07
C ASP A 58 -3.98 12.79 -22.60
N GLY A 59 -4.34 11.86 -21.71
CA GLY A 59 -4.97 10.58 -22.02
C GLY A 59 -3.99 9.45 -22.33
N THR A 60 -2.67 9.67 -22.21
CA THR A 60 -1.67 8.62 -22.39
C THR A 60 -1.68 7.65 -21.20
N PRO A 61 -1.70 6.32 -21.43
CA PRO A 61 -1.57 5.35 -20.34
C PRO A 61 -0.27 5.54 -19.55
N ALA A 62 -0.41 5.71 -18.24
CA ALA A 62 0.69 5.85 -17.29
C ALA A 62 1.00 4.55 -16.53
N SER A 63 0.11 3.55 -16.59
CA SER A 63 0.32 2.20 -16.08
C SER A 63 -0.18 1.14 -17.07
N ASP A 64 0.22 -0.11 -16.84
CA ASP A 64 -0.51 -1.25 -17.37
C ASP A 64 -1.92 -1.35 -16.76
N LEU A 65 -2.81 -2.06 -17.45
CA LEU A 65 -4.15 -2.37 -16.95
C LEU A 65 -4.05 -3.47 -15.89
N VAL A 66 -4.52 -3.20 -14.68
CA VAL A 66 -4.55 -4.14 -13.56
C VAL A 66 -5.97 -4.63 -13.35
N SER A 67 -6.16 -5.93 -13.14
CA SER A 67 -7.46 -6.53 -12.86
C SER A 67 -7.42 -7.46 -11.67
N GLY A 68 -8.50 -7.55 -10.91
CA GLY A 68 -8.61 -8.49 -9.79
C GLY A 68 -10.03 -8.56 -9.24
N ASP A 69 -10.16 -9.22 -8.09
CA ASP A 69 -11.44 -9.39 -7.40
C ASP A 69 -11.47 -8.52 -6.13
N VAL A 70 -12.63 -7.92 -5.83
CA VAL A 70 -12.84 -7.16 -4.58
C VAL A 70 -13.40 -8.09 -3.52
N VAL A 71 -12.67 -8.25 -2.40
CA VAL A 71 -13.11 -9.02 -1.23
C VAL A 71 -12.96 -8.15 0.02
N GLY A 72 -14.06 -7.87 0.72
CA GLY A 72 -14.03 -7.07 1.96
C GLY A 72 -13.47 -5.67 1.76
N SER A 73 -12.81 -5.12 2.77
CA SER A 73 -11.97 -3.91 2.66
C SER A 73 -10.54 -4.26 2.27
N GLY A 74 -9.86 -3.42 1.50
CA GLY A 74 -8.48 -3.66 1.09
C GLY A 74 -7.80 -2.48 0.40
N SER A 75 -6.70 -2.78 -0.31
CA SER A 75 -5.91 -1.78 -1.04
C SER A 75 -5.46 -2.34 -2.40
N ILE A 76 -5.53 -1.52 -3.44
CA ILE A 76 -5.04 -1.84 -4.79
C ILE A 76 -3.82 -0.97 -5.05
N ARG A 77 -2.69 -1.60 -5.40
CA ARG A 77 -1.47 -0.92 -5.83
C ARG A 77 -1.26 -1.08 -7.33
N ILE A 78 -1.04 0.03 -8.02
CA ILE A 78 -0.76 0.06 -9.45
C ILE A 78 0.61 0.69 -9.65
N ASN A 79 1.53 -0.03 -10.29
CA ASN A 79 2.82 0.53 -10.65
C ASN A 79 2.67 1.39 -11.91
N LEU A 80 3.31 2.56 -11.92
CA LEU A 80 3.42 3.36 -13.12
C LEU A 80 4.52 2.79 -14.02
N ASN A 81 4.36 2.96 -15.33
CA ASN A 81 5.27 2.40 -16.35
C ASN A 81 6.69 2.98 -16.27
N GLN A 82 6.83 4.11 -15.58
CA GLN A 82 8.08 4.80 -15.29
C GLN A 82 7.89 5.72 -14.09
N PHE A 83 9.00 6.27 -13.59
CA PHE A 83 8.96 7.40 -12.66
C PHE A 83 8.56 8.68 -13.39
N TYR A 84 7.55 9.38 -12.90
CA TYR A 84 7.09 10.66 -13.43
C TYR A 84 7.64 11.84 -12.60
N PRO A 85 7.88 13.02 -13.19
CA PRO A 85 8.27 14.19 -12.42
C PRO A 85 7.18 14.61 -11.43
N ALA A 86 7.57 15.05 -10.22
CA ALA A 86 6.66 15.62 -9.22
C ALA A 86 5.72 16.67 -9.83
N GLY A 87 4.43 16.59 -9.52
CA GLY A 87 3.42 17.50 -10.05
C GLY A 87 2.82 17.07 -11.40
N THR A 88 3.29 15.97 -12.00
CA THR A 88 2.66 15.39 -13.19
C THR A 88 1.22 15.00 -12.87
N GLN A 89 0.26 15.49 -13.65
CA GLN A 89 -1.16 15.24 -13.44
C GLN A 89 -1.53 13.82 -13.89
N ILE A 90 -1.98 13.00 -12.95
CA ILE A 90 -2.42 11.63 -13.17
C ILE A 90 -3.87 11.49 -12.74
N TYR A 91 -4.65 10.76 -13.52
CA TYR A 91 -6.00 10.32 -13.15
C TYR A 91 -6.14 8.82 -13.32
N LEU A 92 -7.13 8.24 -12.66
CA LEU A 92 -7.43 6.82 -12.72
C LEU A 92 -8.75 6.59 -13.44
N THR A 93 -8.81 5.51 -14.22
CA THR A 93 -10.08 4.90 -14.62
C THR A 93 -10.25 3.57 -13.88
N ILE A 94 -11.37 3.41 -13.19
CA ILE A 94 -11.75 2.17 -12.49
C ILE A 94 -13.03 1.66 -13.13
N ASP A 95 -13.05 0.43 -13.60
CA ASP A 95 -14.24 -0.24 -14.12
C ASP A 95 -14.52 -1.51 -13.32
N SER A 96 -15.79 -1.86 -13.14
CA SER A 96 -16.17 -3.17 -12.61
C SER A 96 -17.54 -3.58 -13.12
N SER A 97 -17.82 -4.88 -13.06
CA SER A 97 -19.13 -5.43 -13.40
C SER A 97 -20.28 -4.88 -12.53
N SER A 98 -19.97 -4.36 -11.34
CA SER A 98 -20.94 -3.71 -10.46
C SER A 98 -21.17 -2.23 -10.77
N LEU A 99 -20.35 -1.62 -11.62
CA LEU A 99 -20.52 -0.22 -12.04
C LEU A 99 -21.45 -0.11 -13.24
N LEU A 100 -22.32 0.92 -13.21
CA LEU A 100 -23.12 1.29 -14.39
C LEU A 100 -22.27 1.98 -15.48
N SER A 101 -21.12 2.54 -15.09
CA SER A 101 -20.12 3.15 -15.97
C SER A 101 -18.75 3.21 -15.28
N PRO A 102 -17.64 3.21 -16.04
CA PRO A 102 -16.32 3.42 -15.47
C PRO A 102 -16.27 4.70 -14.62
N TYR A 103 -15.65 4.60 -13.45
CA TYR A 103 -15.30 5.75 -12.62
C TYR A 103 -14.01 6.38 -13.15
N GLU A 104 -14.00 7.70 -13.25
CA GLU A 104 -12.82 8.49 -13.57
C GLU A 104 -12.53 9.43 -12.40
N SER A 105 -11.32 9.38 -11.85
CA SER A 105 -10.91 10.33 -10.82
C SER A 105 -10.65 11.70 -11.42
N SER A 106 -10.71 12.75 -10.59
CA SER A 106 -10.11 14.03 -10.99
C SER A 106 -8.60 13.82 -11.22
N PRO A 107 -7.99 14.47 -12.22
CA PRO A 107 -6.55 14.56 -12.33
C PRO A 107 -5.98 15.23 -11.07
N GLU A 108 -5.05 14.54 -10.43
CA GLU A 108 -4.32 15.05 -9.27
C GLU A 108 -2.80 15.01 -9.58
N PRO A 109 -2.02 15.99 -9.08
CA PRO A 109 -0.58 15.96 -9.23
C PRO A 109 -0.01 14.75 -8.49
N CYS A 110 0.77 13.91 -9.17
CA CYS A 110 1.58 12.92 -8.49
C CYS A 110 2.48 13.63 -7.50
N GLN A 111 2.43 13.16 -6.27
CA GLN A 111 3.39 13.57 -5.29
C GLN A 111 4.59 12.66 -5.47
N GLU A 112 5.80 13.22 -5.41
CA GLU A 112 6.89 12.36 -4.95
C GLU A 112 6.39 11.77 -3.64
N ILE A 113 6.50 10.45 -3.50
CA ILE A 113 6.36 9.89 -2.17
C ILE A 113 7.29 10.78 -1.32
N PRO A 114 6.83 11.42 -0.23
CA PRO A 114 7.65 12.37 0.49
C PRO A 114 8.95 11.67 0.83
N GLN A 115 10.06 12.02 0.16
CA GLN A 115 11.32 11.39 0.47
C GLN A 115 11.81 12.03 1.75
N ALA A 116 11.30 11.58 2.91
CA ALA A 116 12.12 11.61 4.10
C ALA A 116 12.99 10.34 4.21
N TRP A 117 13.02 9.50 3.16
CA TRP A 117 13.62 8.16 3.19
C TRP A 117 15.12 8.14 3.46
N PHE A 118 15.43 7.45 4.55
CA PHE A 118 16.41 6.37 4.52
C PHE A 118 16.03 5.36 3.42
N ASP A 119 16.65 5.47 2.24
CA ASP A 119 16.67 4.40 1.25
C ASP A 119 18.10 3.83 1.23
N PRO A 120 18.30 2.58 1.69
CA PRO A 120 19.64 2.00 1.69
C PRO A 120 20.19 1.76 0.27
N GLY A 121 19.37 1.92 -0.78
CA GLY A 121 19.78 1.74 -2.17
C GLY A 121 20.01 0.26 -2.52
N ASP A 122 19.35 -0.64 -1.80
CA ASP A 122 19.43 -2.08 -2.01
C ASP A 122 18.06 -2.70 -2.35
N ASP A 123 18.08 -3.99 -2.67
CA ASP A 123 16.91 -4.72 -3.15
C ASP A 123 16.00 -5.25 -2.01
N ARG A 124 16.13 -4.72 -0.78
CA ARG A 124 15.23 -5.12 0.31
C ARG A 124 13.81 -4.64 0.04
N ILE A 125 12.83 -5.46 0.42
CA ILE A 125 11.41 -5.12 0.26
C ILE A 125 10.93 -4.14 1.34
N ASN A 126 11.58 -4.15 2.50
CA ASN A 126 11.23 -3.31 3.64
C ASN A 126 12.22 -2.15 3.81
N ARG A 127 12.04 -1.11 2.99
CA ARG A 127 12.94 0.06 2.90
C ARG A 127 12.68 1.13 3.97
N GLN A 128 11.96 0.81 5.03
CA GLN A 128 11.63 1.76 6.09
C GLN A 128 12.86 2.13 6.92
N ALA A 129 12.89 3.37 7.41
CA ALA A 129 13.89 3.81 8.38
C ALA A 129 13.83 2.97 9.67
N TYR A 130 14.99 2.76 10.30
CA TYR A 130 15.14 2.05 11.58
C TYR A 130 14.70 0.57 11.57
N ALA A 131 14.56 -0.04 10.37
CA ALA A 131 14.29 -1.46 10.26
C ALA A 131 15.38 -2.28 10.97
N ARG A 132 14.98 -3.12 11.93
CA ARG A 132 15.90 -4.02 12.67
C ARG A 132 16.16 -5.35 11.96
N ALA A 133 15.54 -5.53 10.80
CA ALA A 133 15.81 -6.61 9.87
C ALA A 133 15.57 -6.13 8.43
N ALA A 134 16.30 -6.70 7.48
CA ALA A 134 16.14 -6.47 6.05
C ALA A 134 15.69 -7.78 5.39
N VAL A 135 14.62 -7.72 4.60
CA VAL A 135 14.01 -8.85 3.91
C VAL A 135 14.26 -8.72 2.42
N TYR A 136 14.79 -9.77 1.82
CA TYR A 136 15.05 -9.87 0.39
C TYR A 136 14.29 -11.05 -0.18
N CYS A 137 13.60 -10.78 -1.29
CA CYS A 137 13.22 -11.80 -2.26
C CYS A 137 14.35 -11.82 -3.28
N ASP A 138 15.06 -12.95 -3.46
CA ASP A 138 16.01 -13.00 -4.56
C ASP A 138 15.28 -13.08 -5.92
N ASP A 139 15.92 -12.57 -6.99
CA ASP A 139 15.34 -12.55 -8.35
C ASP A 139 14.96 -13.93 -8.89
N ALA A 140 15.57 -14.98 -8.35
CA ALA A 140 15.30 -16.37 -8.73
C ALA A 140 14.13 -16.97 -7.94
N ASN A 141 13.54 -16.24 -6.99
CA ASN A 141 12.63 -16.76 -5.95
C ASN A 141 13.14 -18.08 -5.38
N SER A 142 14.42 -18.15 -5.03
CA SER A 142 15.08 -19.35 -4.51
C SER A 142 14.92 -19.46 -3.00
N ARG A 143 14.93 -18.33 -2.28
CA ARG A 143 14.67 -18.24 -0.84
C ARG A 143 14.15 -16.88 -0.40
N VAL A 144 13.47 -16.87 0.75
CA VAL A 144 13.33 -15.67 1.56
C VAL A 144 14.62 -15.50 2.35
N ALA A 145 15.30 -14.36 2.17
CA ALA A 145 16.53 -14.03 2.89
C ALA A 145 16.28 -12.86 3.84
N ILE A 146 16.57 -13.07 5.12
CA ILE A 146 16.39 -12.09 6.19
C ILE A 146 17.74 -11.86 6.86
N TYR A 147 18.16 -10.62 6.86
CA TYR A 147 19.34 -10.14 7.57
C TYR A 147 18.88 -9.35 8.80
N GLY A 148 19.53 -9.54 9.94
CA GLY A 148 19.37 -8.64 11.07
C GLY A 148 20.18 -7.37 10.87
N VAL A 149 19.78 -6.29 11.54
CA VAL A 149 20.51 -5.01 11.54
C VAL A 149 20.85 -4.66 12.99
N ASP A 150 22.13 -4.53 13.31
CA ASP A 150 22.60 -4.22 14.66
C ASP A 150 22.43 -2.73 15.04
N GLU A 151 22.93 -2.33 16.21
CA GLU A 151 22.78 -0.94 16.71
C GLU A 151 23.61 0.07 15.92
N GLU A 152 24.69 -0.39 15.29
CA GLU A 152 25.57 0.37 14.40
C GLU A 152 24.99 0.51 12.98
N GLY A 153 23.94 -0.25 12.66
CA GLY A 153 23.30 -0.27 11.35
C GLY A 153 23.93 -1.27 10.38
N GLU A 154 24.83 -2.13 10.87
CA GLU A 154 25.48 -3.16 10.08
C GLU A 154 24.57 -4.40 9.96
N GLY A 155 24.50 -4.93 8.74
CA GLY A 155 23.69 -6.11 8.45
C GLY A 155 24.43 -7.41 8.81
N PHE A 156 23.72 -8.36 9.43
CA PHE A 156 24.24 -9.70 9.69
C PHE A 156 23.29 -10.79 9.17
N PRO A 157 23.80 -11.95 8.71
CA PRO A 157 22.95 -13.06 8.26
C PRO A 157 22.08 -13.58 9.42
N ALA A 158 20.76 -13.68 9.24
CA ALA A 158 19.85 -14.17 10.28
C ALA A 158 19.08 -15.42 9.83
N ILE A 159 18.14 -15.29 8.89
CA ILE A 159 17.24 -16.38 8.48
C ILE A 159 17.27 -16.52 6.96
N PHE A 160 17.41 -17.75 6.47
CA PHE A 160 17.36 -18.07 5.04
C PHE A 160 16.50 -19.30 4.86
N VAL A 161 15.34 -19.15 4.21
CA VAL A 161 14.39 -20.24 4.01
C VAL A 161 14.11 -20.41 2.52
N PRO A 162 14.48 -21.55 1.92
CA PRO A 162 14.09 -21.87 0.54
C PRO A 162 12.58 -21.82 0.37
N TYR A 163 12.07 -21.33 -0.76
CA TYR A 163 10.61 -21.29 -0.98
C TYR A 163 9.96 -22.67 -0.92
N ALA A 164 10.69 -23.70 -1.35
CA ALA A 164 10.24 -25.09 -1.28
C ALA A 164 9.98 -25.56 0.16
N ASP A 165 10.58 -24.90 1.16
CA ASP A 165 10.45 -25.23 2.58
C ASP A 165 9.45 -24.32 3.31
N LEU A 166 8.86 -23.34 2.62
CA LEU A 166 7.85 -22.47 3.22
C LEU A 166 6.55 -23.26 3.45
N PRO A 167 5.94 -23.15 4.64
CA PRO A 167 4.72 -23.87 4.93
C PRO A 167 3.55 -23.30 4.12
N ALA A 168 2.57 -24.16 3.84
CA ALA A 168 1.28 -23.72 3.36
C ALA A 168 0.62 -22.76 4.37
N THR A 169 -0.35 -21.97 3.92
CA THR A 169 -1.14 -21.10 4.81
C THR A 169 -1.81 -21.95 5.91
N PRO A 170 -1.53 -21.68 7.19
CA PRO A 170 -2.14 -22.42 8.29
C PRO A 170 -3.63 -22.08 8.41
N ALA A 171 -4.43 -23.03 8.89
CA ALA A 171 -5.83 -22.77 9.19
C ALA A 171 -5.94 -21.83 10.40
N GLU A 172 -7.00 -21.03 10.46
CA GLU A 172 -7.22 -20.07 11.56
C GLU A 172 -7.19 -20.74 12.94
N ALA A 173 -7.71 -21.97 13.04
CA ALA A 173 -7.71 -22.76 14.28
C ALA A 173 -6.31 -23.16 14.78
N ASP A 174 -5.32 -23.22 13.88
CA ASP A 174 -3.94 -23.58 14.20
C ASP A 174 -3.09 -22.36 14.56
N GLY A 175 -3.60 -21.15 14.26
CA GLY A 175 -2.89 -19.89 14.45
C GLY A 175 -1.74 -19.68 13.46
N HIS A 176 -0.99 -18.60 13.65
CA HIS A 176 0.17 -18.29 12.81
C HIS A 176 1.28 -19.31 13.02
N THR A 177 1.96 -19.69 11.94
CA THR A 177 3.07 -20.65 11.99
C THR A 177 4.39 -19.92 12.07
N LEU A 178 5.22 -20.23 13.07
CA LEU A 178 6.62 -19.82 13.08
C LEU A 178 7.39 -20.66 12.04
N ILE A 179 7.92 -20.01 11.02
CA ILE A 179 8.73 -20.64 9.96
C ILE A 179 10.17 -20.83 10.47
N ALA A 180 10.75 -19.77 11.01
CA ALA A 180 12.12 -19.76 11.50
C ALA A 180 12.32 -18.64 12.52
N GLN A 181 13.31 -18.80 13.39
CA GLN A 181 13.70 -17.79 14.35
C GLN A 181 15.23 -17.73 14.46
N TYR A 182 15.75 -16.51 14.53
CA TYR A 182 17.14 -16.23 14.86
C TYR A 182 17.16 -15.08 15.86
N GLU A 183 17.67 -15.33 17.08
CA GLU A 183 17.65 -14.36 18.17
C GLU A 183 16.26 -13.73 18.38
N ASN A 184 16.19 -12.40 18.31
CA ASN A 184 14.99 -11.59 18.45
C ASN A 184 14.27 -11.33 17.11
N ILE A 185 14.59 -12.12 16.07
CA ILE A 185 13.97 -12.07 14.75
C ILE A 185 13.17 -13.34 14.53
N GLY A 186 11.84 -13.22 14.49
CA GLY A 186 10.92 -14.30 14.15
C GLY A 186 10.32 -14.11 12.76
N PHE A 187 10.29 -15.18 11.97
CA PHE A 187 9.67 -15.22 10.64
C PHE A 187 8.46 -16.15 10.66
N TYR A 188 7.31 -15.66 10.23
CA TYR A 188 6.01 -16.30 10.39
C TYR A 188 5.23 -16.39 9.08
N ARG A 189 4.39 -17.42 9.00
CA ARG A 189 3.28 -17.53 8.06
C ARG A 189 1.99 -17.19 8.78
N LEU A 190 1.29 -16.16 8.32
CA LEU A 190 0.01 -15.75 8.88
C LEU A 190 -1.12 -16.64 8.35
N THR A 191 -2.21 -16.72 9.11
CA THR A 191 -3.42 -17.49 8.74
C THR A 191 -4.17 -16.87 7.57
N THR A 192 -3.94 -15.58 7.35
CA THR A 192 -4.38 -14.78 6.20
C THR A 192 -3.57 -15.07 4.92
N GLY A 193 -2.48 -15.84 5.02
CA GLY A 193 -1.64 -16.18 3.87
C GLY A 193 -0.54 -15.17 3.56
N GLU A 194 -0.34 -14.17 4.41
CA GLU A 194 0.83 -13.30 4.34
C GLU A 194 2.01 -13.92 5.11
N TYR A 195 3.18 -13.36 4.85
CA TYR A 195 4.39 -13.55 5.63
C TYR A 195 4.56 -12.39 6.59
N GLN A 196 5.15 -12.65 7.75
CA GLN A 196 5.46 -11.61 8.73
C GLN A 196 6.85 -11.82 9.33
N ILE A 197 7.60 -10.73 9.52
CA ILE A 197 8.75 -10.71 10.43
C ILE A 197 8.45 -9.86 11.64
N ASN A 198 8.93 -10.29 12.80
CA ASN A 198 9.05 -9.48 14.01
C ASN A 198 10.53 -9.42 14.38
N ALA A 199 11.14 -8.23 14.36
CA ALA A 199 12.53 -8.00 14.71
C ALA A 199 12.61 -7.06 15.91
N GLY A 200 13.02 -7.58 17.07
CA GLY A 200 13.08 -6.86 18.33
C GLY A 200 12.54 -7.67 19.51
N PRO A 201 12.40 -7.06 20.70
CA PRO A 201 12.48 -5.62 20.93
C PRO A 201 13.92 -5.07 20.88
N ASP A 202 14.05 -3.79 20.57
CA ASP A 202 15.27 -3.00 20.77
C ASP A 202 15.40 -2.52 22.23
N GLY A 203 16.43 -1.71 22.51
CA GLY A 203 16.66 -1.12 23.83
C GLY A 203 15.53 -0.21 24.34
N GLU A 204 14.63 0.26 23.47
CA GLU A 204 13.45 1.07 23.80
C GLU A 204 12.17 0.22 23.92
N GLY A 205 12.28 -1.11 23.82
CA GLY A 205 11.15 -2.03 23.88
C GLY A 205 10.32 -2.08 22.60
N LYS A 206 10.82 -1.56 21.48
CA LYS A 206 10.12 -1.52 20.20
C LYS A 206 10.53 -2.72 19.34
N SER A 207 9.56 -3.41 18.77
CA SER A 207 9.80 -4.42 17.74
C SER A 207 9.36 -3.89 16.40
N TYR A 208 10.19 -4.08 15.40
CA TYR A 208 9.84 -3.77 14.02
C TYR A 208 9.10 -4.96 13.40
N VAL A 209 8.01 -4.69 12.72
CA VAL A 209 7.14 -5.69 12.11
C VAL A 209 6.98 -5.38 10.63
N VAL A 210 7.13 -6.38 9.77
CA VAL A 210 6.82 -6.27 8.33
C VAL A 210 5.89 -7.40 7.97
N ILE A 211 4.85 -7.09 7.21
CA ILE A 211 3.89 -8.05 6.67
C ILE A 211 3.88 -7.90 5.15
N TRP A 212 3.96 -9.00 4.41
CA TRP A 212 3.94 -9.00 2.94
C TRP A 212 3.30 -10.26 2.37
N ASP A 213 2.78 -10.18 1.15
CA ASP A 213 1.96 -11.23 0.54
C ASP A 213 2.78 -12.34 -0.14
N GLY A 214 4.01 -12.07 -0.55
CA GLY A 214 4.87 -13.06 -1.19
C GLY A 214 6.07 -12.48 -1.90
N CYS A 215 6.66 -13.26 -2.80
CA CYS A 215 7.75 -12.82 -3.64
C CYS A 215 7.48 -13.31 -5.09
N PRO A 216 7.39 -12.39 -6.07
CA PRO A 216 7.38 -10.93 -5.90
C PRO A 216 6.20 -10.47 -5.02
N HIS A 217 6.41 -9.42 -4.23
CA HIS A 217 5.37 -8.86 -3.36
C HIS A 217 4.49 -7.91 -4.16
N THR A 218 3.18 -7.93 -3.93
CA THR A 218 2.25 -6.90 -4.41
C THR A 218 1.76 -5.99 -3.28
N TYR A 219 1.95 -6.45 -2.04
CA TYR A 219 1.53 -5.79 -0.83
C TYR A 219 2.61 -5.89 0.25
N LEU A 220 2.87 -4.77 0.92
CA LEU A 220 3.78 -4.70 2.05
C LEU A 220 3.31 -3.64 3.04
N ASN A 221 3.19 -4.04 4.29
CA ASN A 221 2.94 -3.16 5.42
C ASN A 221 4.05 -3.28 6.44
N SER A 222 4.32 -2.18 7.16
CA SER A 222 5.32 -2.16 8.22
C SER A 222 4.83 -1.40 9.43
N TYR A 223 5.21 -1.89 10.61
CA TYR A 223 4.75 -1.38 11.89
C TYR A 223 5.90 -1.35 12.89
N THR A 224 5.75 -0.47 13.88
CA THR A 224 6.45 -0.58 15.15
C THR A 224 5.48 -1.11 16.18
N LEU A 225 5.83 -2.21 16.83
CA LEU A 225 5.11 -2.79 17.95
C LEU A 225 5.80 -2.36 19.25
N GLN A 226 5.11 -1.59 20.08
CA GLN A 226 5.58 -1.20 21.41
C GLN A 226 4.45 -1.34 22.42
N ASN A 227 4.70 -2.04 23.53
CA ASN A 227 3.71 -2.27 24.58
C ASN A 227 2.38 -2.86 24.07
N GLY A 228 2.42 -3.71 23.04
CA GLY A 228 1.24 -4.33 22.44
C GLY A 228 0.48 -3.43 21.44
N VAL A 229 0.95 -2.21 21.19
CA VAL A 229 0.36 -1.29 20.22
C VAL A 229 1.18 -1.35 18.93
N MET A 230 0.54 -1.69 17.81
CA MET A 230 1.11 -1.56 16.47
C MET A 230 0.82 -0.16 15.93
N THR A 231 1.88 0.61 15.69
CA THR A 231 1.82 1.89 14.97
C THR A 231 2.41 1.70 13.59
N PRO A 232 1.80 2.19 12.50
CA PRO A 232 2.45 2.19 11.19
C PRO A 232 3.88 2.72 11.30
N ALA A 233 4.85 1.95 10.81
CA ALA A 233 6.19 2.46 10.64
C ALA A 233 6.09 3.43 9.47
N GLU A 234 6.16 4.74 9.75
CA GLU A 234 6.06 5.75 8.72
C GLU A 234 7.05 5.40 7.61
N LEU A 235 6.53 5.24 6.39
CA LEU A 235 7.28 5.45 5.16
C LEU A 235 7.58 6.95 5.13
N ASN A 236 8.46 7.39 6.02
CA ASN A 236 8.85 8.78 6.15
C ASN A 236 9.65 9.16 4.92
#